data_AF-A0A1M7A8J3-F1
#
_entry.id   AF-A0A1M7A8J3-F1
#
_cell.length_a   1.000
_cell.length_b   1.000
_cell.length_c   1.000
_cell.angle_alpha   90.00
_cell.angle_beta   90.00
_cell.angle_gamma   90.00
#
_symmetry.space_group_name_H-M   'P 1'
#
loop_
_entity.id
_entity.type
_entity.pdbx_description
1 polymer ?
#
loop_
_entity_poly.entity_id
_entity_poly.type
_entity_poly.pdbx_seq_one_letter_code
_entity_poly.pdbx_strand_id
1 'polypeptide(L)'
;MSWKLKQIFMSNPNSNNNYPNYENKLQPLMSFDDSELRLLFEKHKNEIMAIVIQEITAYLADEDVCNDDEDMFPRRCEMTGEWYVGEIELWKQNGSILGSVLTRFLGYNPHPSVRMPVDDYLGLEVLIIYDPEHETFIFEGGLNSSSI
;
A
#
# COMPACT_ATOMS: atom_id res chain seq x y z
N MET A 1 -8.07 -15.93 14.30
CA MET A 1 -7.08 -16.66 13.47
C MET A 1 -5.78 -15.87 13.50
N SER A 2 -4.61 -16.51 13.43
CA SER A 2 -3.35 -15.78 13.22
C SER A 2 -3.26 -15.43 11.73
N TRP A 3 -3.76 -14.26 11.35
CA TRP A 3 -3.65 -13.79 9.97
C TRP A 3 -2.17 -13.54 9.65
N LYS A 4 -1.64 -14.15 8.59
CA LYS A 4 -0.24 -13.99 8.20
C LYS A 4 -0.16 -13.21 6.90
N LEU A 5 0.17 -11.93 7.03
CA LEU A 5 0.41 -11.08 5.87
C LEU A 5 1.65 -11.55 5.11
N LYS A 6 1.51 -11.65 3.79
CA LYS A 6 2.61 -12.03 2.89
C LYS A 6 2.73 -10.99 1.80
N GLN A 7 3.81 -10.23 1.84
CA GLN A 7 4.15 -9.36 0.73
C GLN A 7 4.55 -10.19 -0.49
N ILE A 8 3.97 -9.89 -1.64
CA ILE A 8 4.41 -10.37 -2.94
C ILE A 8 5.06 -9.22 -3.70
N PHE A 9 6.08 -9.55 -4.50
CA PHE A 9 6.82 -8.57 -5.29
C PHE A 9 6.47 -8.73 -6.76
N MET A 10 5.97 -7.65 -7.34
CA MET A 10 5.64 -7.60 -8.76
C MET A 10 6.92 -7.57 -9.61
N SER A 11 7.02 -8.50 -10.56
CA SER A 11 8.26 -8.77 -11.29
C SER A 11 8.39 -8.02 -12.61
N ASN A 12 7.27 -7.57 -13.21
CA ASN A 12 7.31 -7.01 -14.55
C ASN A 12 7.77 -5.54 -14.48
N PRO A 13 8.81 -5.13 -15.23
CA PRO A 13 9.27 -3.75 -15.22
C PRO A 13 8.16 -2.77 -15.61
N ASN A 14 8.08 -1.64 -14.91
CA ASN A 14 7.08 -0.61 -15.16
C ASN A 14 7.72 0.66 -15.76
N SER A 15 8.45 0.53 -16.87
CA SER A 15 9.21 1.63 -17.47
C SER A 15 8.35 2.79 -17.98
N ASN A 16 7.07 2.53 -18.26
CA ASN A 16 6.11 3.54 -18.72
C ASN A 16 5.25 4.10 -17.58
N ASN A 17 5.51 3.69 -16.33
CA ASN A 17 4.76 4.11 -15.15
C ASN A 17 3.24 3.89 -15.28
N ASN A 18 2.85 2.77 -15.87
CA ASN A 18 1.45 2.37 -16.04
C ASN A 18 0.86 1.90 -14.70
N TYR A 19 -0.46 1.91 -14.60
CA TYR A 19 -1.19 1.41 -13.43
C TYR A 19 -0.88 -0.09 -13.17
N PRO A 20 -0.29 -0.44 -12.00
CA PRO A 20 -0.02 -1.82 -11.65
C PRO A 20 -1.25 -2.50 -11.05
N ASN A 21 -1.49 -3.75 -11.43
CA ASN A 21 -2.53 -4.59 -10.84
C ASN A 21 -2.06 -6.06 -10.76
N TYR A 22 -2.84 -6.91 -10.09
CA TYR A 22 -2.47 -8.32 -9.92
C TYR A 22 -2.34 -9.10 -11.23
N GLU A 23 -3.15 -8.75 -12.24
CA GLU A 23 -3.14 -9.39 -13.55
C GLU A 23 -1.85 -9.08 -14.33
N ASN A 24 -1.48 -7.80 -14.42
CA ASN A 24 -0.36 -7.33 -15.23
C ASN A 24 1.00 -7.46 -14.51
N LYS A 25 0.99 -7.60 -13.18
CA LYS A 25 2.17 -7.82 -12.33
C LYS A 25 3.28 -6.79 -12.53
N LEU A 26 2.91 -5.55 -12.87
CA LEU A 26 3.85 -4.45 -13.02
C LEU A 26 4.42 -4.04 -11.66
N GLN A 27 5.71 -3.72 -11.63
CA GLN A 27 6.37 -3.06 -10.50
C GLN A 27 5.63 -1.77 -10.10
N PRO A 28 5.79 -1.32 -8.84
CA PRO A 28 5.06 -0.16 -8.34
C PRO A 28 5.22 1.06 -9.24
N LEU A 29 4.13 1.82 -9.39
CA LEU A 29 4.19 3.18 -9.92
C LEU A 29 5.02 4.02 -8.97
N MET A 30 5.98 4.79 -9.50
CA MET A 30 6.81 5.67 -8.69
C MET A 30 6.73 7.11 -9.22
N SER A 31 6.34 8.03 -8.35
CA SER A 31 6.22 9.46 -8.66
C SER A 31 7.03 10.28 -7.67
N PHE A 32 7.92 11.15 -8.16
CA PHE A 32 8.74 12.01 -7.33
C PHE A 32 8.79 13.40 -7.97
N ASP A 33 8.58 14.45 -7.19
CA ASP A 33 8.66 15.84 -7.71
C ASP A 33 10.01 16.14 -8.38
N ASP A 34 11.09 15.57 -7.84
CA ASP A 34 12.43 15.73 -8.37
C ASP A 34 13.33 14.51 -8.06
N SER A 35 14.53 14.53 -8.64
CA SER A 35 15.52 13.46 -8.46
C SER A 35 16.08 13.37 -7.03
N GLU A 36 16.04 14.45 -6.25
CA GLU A 36 16.52 14.43 -4.86
C GLU A 36 15.57 13.59 -4.00
N LEU A 37 14.25 13.75 -4.21
CA LEU A 37 13.26 12.93 -3.52
C LEU A 37 13.37 11.44 -3.87
N ARG A 38 13.70 11.11 -5.12
CA ARG A 38 13.97 9.73 -5.49
C ARG A 38 15.16 9.15 -4.73
N LEU A 39 16.27 9.89 -4.63
CA LEU A 39 17.45 9.47 -3.87
C LEU A 39 17.14 9.35 -2.37
N LEU A 40 16.33 10.28 -1.85
CA LEU A 40 15.86 10.24 -0.47
C LEU A 40 15.02 8.98 -0.20
N PHE A 41 14.07 8.66 -1.08
CA PHE A 41 13.32 7.41 -1.02
C PHE A 41 14.25 6.20 -1.04
N GLU A 42 15.21 6.13 -1.97
CA GLU A 42 16.14 5.00 -2.07
C GLU A 42 16.98 4.83 -0.79
N LYS A 43 17.39 5.94 -0.15
CA LYS A 43 18.10 5.95 1.16
C LYS A 43 17.23 5.44 2.31
N HIS A 44 15.94 5.79 2.32
CA HIS A 44 15.01 5.54 3.43
C HIS A 44 14.02 4.39 3.18
N LYS A 45 14.12 3.67 2.06
CA LYS A 45 13.14 2.67 1.62
C LYS A 45 12.79 1.64 2.70
N ASN A 46 13.78 1.11 3.42
CA ASN A 46 13.53 0.09 4.45
C ASN A 46 12.75 0.65 5.64
N GLU A 47 13.02 1.89 6.04
CA GLU A 47 12.30 2.60 7.10
C GLU A 47 10.85 2.89 6.68
N ILE A 48 10.66 3.44 5.47
CA ILE A 48 9.33 3.70 4.90
C ILE A 48 8.52 2.40 4.87
N MET A 49 9.10 1.30 4.37
CA MET A 49 8.39 0.03 4.32
C MET A 49 8.11 -0.55 5.70
N ALA A 50 8.94 -0.29 6.72
CA ALA A 50 8.66 -0.71 8.08
C ALA A 50 7.44 0.03 8.66
N ILE A 51 7.33 1.34 8.42
CA ILE A 51 6.15 2.14 8.78
C ILE A 51 4.92 1.58 8.07
N VAL A 52 4.98 1.39 6.76
CA VAL A 52 3.87 0.85 5.97
C VAL A 52 3.40 -0.49 6.52
N ILE A 53 4.31 -1.42 6.79
CA ILE A 53 3.97 -2.74 7.32
C ILE A 53 3.32 -2.62 8.70
N GLN A 54 3.82 -1.75 9.56
CA GLN A 54 3.24 -1.51 10.88
C GLN A 54 1.80 -1.00 10.76
N GLU A 55 1.57 0.04 9.97
CA GLU A 55 0.27 0.71 9.88
C GLU A 55 -0.78 -0.14 9.15
N ILE A 56 -0.43 -0.85 8.06
CA ILE A 56 -1.38 -1.77 7.42
C ILE A 56 -1.72 -2.96 8.33
N THR A 57 -0.76 -3.43 9.15
CA THR A 57 -1.02 -4.51 10.10
C THR A 57 -1.97 -4.04 11.21
N ALA A 58 -1.77 -2.81 11.70
CA ALA A 58 -2.66 -2.21 12.70
C ALA A 58 -4.08 -2.03 12.15
N TYR A 59 -4.23 -1.46 10.96
CA TYR A 59 -5.53 -1.28 10.30
C TYR A 59 -6.30 -2.61 10.17
N LEU A 60 -5.62 -3.66 9.70
CA LEU A 60 -6.22 -4.98 9.48
C LEU A 60 -6.53 -5.73 10.79
N ALA A 61 -5.92 -5.34 11.90
CA ALA A 61 -6.20 -5.92 13.21
C ALA A 61 -7.33 -5.20 13.95
N ASP A 62 -7.73 -4.01 13.48
CA ASP A 62 -8.75 -3.19 14.11
C ASP A 62 -10.16 -3.63 13.65
N GLU A 63 -10.92 -4.18 14.60
CA GLU A 63 -12.29 -4.67 14.38
C GLU A 63 -13.29 -3.55 14.04
N ASP A 64 -12.98 -2.29 14.35
CA ASP A 64 -13.89 -1.17 14.05
C ASP A 64 -13.86 -0.79 12.56
N VAL A 65 -12.75 -1.08 11.86
CA VAL A 65 -12.54 -0.73 10.45
C VAL A 65 -12.30 -1.92 9.53
N CYS A 66 -11.97 -3.09 10.07
CA CYS A 66 -11.73 -4.32 9.31
C CYS A 66 -12.22 -5.55 10.09
N ASN A 67 -13.45 -5.97 9.82
CA ASN A 67 -14.10 -7.12 10.48
C ASN A 67 -14.81 -8.02 9.45
N ASP A 68 -15.52 -9.05 9.90
CA ASP A 68 -16.19 -10.02 9.01
C ASP A 68 -17.71 -9.81 8.91
N ASP A 69 -18.25 -8.70 9.44
CA ASP A 69 -19.67 -8.37 9.34
C ASP A 69 -20.08 -8.24 7.87
N GLU A 70 -21.25 -8.78 7.51
CA GLU A 70 -21.69 -8.92 6.12
C GLU A 70 -21.92 -7.58 5.40
N ASP A 71 -22.25 -6.53 6.16
CA ASP A 71 -22.54 -5.18 5.66
C ASP A 71 -21.33 -4.23 5.70
N MET A 72 -20.16 -4.72 6.13
CA MET A 72 -18.94 -3.93 6.29
C MET A 72 -17.93 -4.22 5.17
N PHE A 73 -17.06 -3.25 4.90
CA PHE A 73 -15.89 -3.40 4.02
C PHE A 73 -14.69 -2.69 4.66
N PRO A 74 -13.46 -3.25 4.57
CA PRO A 74 -13.11 -4.56 4.02
C PRO A 74 -13.39 -5.73 4.97
N ARG A 75 -13.64 -6.91 4.38
CA ARG A 75 -13.87 -8.17 5.11
C ARG A 75 -12.64 -9.06 5.10
N ARG A 76 -12.19 -9.49 6.29
CA ARG A 76 -10.96 -10.28 6.44
C ARG A 76 -11.12 -11.68 5.86
N CYS A 77 -12.31 -12.26 5.97
CA CYS A 77 -12.64 -13.56 5.39
C CYS A 77 -12.60 -13.59 3.86
N GLU A 78 -12.65 -12.43 3.20
CA GLU A 78 -12.59 -12.32 1.74
C GLU A 78 -11.16 -12.14 1.22
N MET A 79 -10.21 -11.82 2.09
CA MET A 79 -8.82 -11.56 1.73
C MET A 79 -7.96 -12.83 1.75
N THR A 80 -6.98 -12.90 0.84
CA THR A 80 -6.04 -14.02 0.76
C THR A 80 -4.89 -13.93 1.78
N GLY A 81 -4.66 -12.73 2.33
CA GLY A 81 -3.48 -12.38 3.14
C GLY A 81 -2.25 -12.00 2.32
N GLU A 82 -2.32 -12.06 0.99
CA GLU A 82 -1.27 -11.57 0.09
C GLU A 82 -1.49 -10.10 -0.25
N TRP A 83 -0.39 -9.34 -0.31
CA TRP A 83 -0.42 -7.92 -0.62
C TRP A 83 0.83 -7.45 -1.36
N TYR A 84 0.77 -6.33 -2.04
CA TYR A 84 1.92 -5.72 -2.72
C TYR A 84 1.85 -4.20 -2.68
N VAL A 85 2.97 -3.54 -3.03
CA VAL A 85 2.99 -2.09 -3.20
C VAL A 85 2.53 -1.76 -4.61
N GLY A 86 1.47 -0.98 -4.72
CA GLY A 86 0.96 -0.48 -5.99
C GLY A 86 1.66 0.82 -6.39
N GLU A 87 1.74 1.79 -5.47
CA GLU A 87 2.20 3.14 -5.82
C GLU A 87 3.05 3.72 -4.68
N ILE A 88 4.04 4.53 -5.04
CA ILE A 88 4.90 5.26 -4.12
C ILE A 88 5.05 6.68 -4.66
N GLU A 89 4.71 7.65 -3.84
CA GLU A 89 4.84 9.07 -4.18
C GLU A 89 5.60 9.81 -3.09
N LEU A 90 6.54 10.69 -3.46
CA LEU A 90 7.04 11.75 -2.58
C LEU A 90 6.95 13.10 -3.27
N TRP A 91 6.51 14.12 -2.53
CA TRP A 91 6.37 15.48 -3.03
C TRP A 91 6.75 16.53 -1.98
N LYS A 92 7.06 17.74 -2.43
CA LYS A 92 7.35 18.90 -1.58
C LYS A 92 6.09 19.74 -1.43
N GLN A 93 5.68 20.01 -0.19
CA GLN A 93 4.54 20.87 0.09
C GLN A 93 4.83 21.77 1.30
N ASN A 94 4.65 23.09 1.14
CA ASN A 94 4.80 24.08 2.20
C ASN A 94 6.14 24.00 2.99
N GLY A 95 7.23 23.60 2.31
CA GLY A 95 8.55 23.44 2.93
C GLY A 95 8.79 22.08 3.59
N SER A 96 7.79 21.20 3.61
CA SER A 96 7.90 19.81 4.07
C SER A 96 8.04 18.86 2.89
N ILE A 97 8.59 17.67 3.15
CA ILE A 97 8.57 16.55 2.22
C ILE A 97 7.54 15.55 2.74
N LEU A 98 6.52 15.30 1.92
CA LEU A 98 5.44 14.36 2.20
C LEU A 98 5.58 13.16 1.27
N GLY A 99 4.90 12.08 1.62
CA GLY A 99 4.83 10.89 0.80
C GLY A 99 3.60 10.04 1.05
N SER A 100 3.31 9.19 0.10
CA SER A 100 2.30 8.15 0.22
C SER A 100 2.82 6.82 -0.33
N VAL A 101 2.38 5.73 0.29
CA VAL A 101 2.58 4.37 -0.22
C VAL A 101 1.23 3.69 -0.29
N LEU A 102 0.74 3.46 -1.52
CA LEU A 102 -0.47 2.68 -1.76
C LEU A 102 -0.11 1.20 -1.80
N THR A 103 -0.66 0.44 -0.85
CA THR A 103 -0.61 -1.02 -0.81
C THR A 103 -1.91 -1.60 -1.34
N ARG A 104 -1.83 -2.80 -1.91
CA ARG A 104 -2.97 -3.52 -2.48
C ARG A 104 -3.03 -4.92 -1.92
N PHE A 105 -4.17 -5.27 -1.36
CA PHE A 105 -4.46 -6.60 -0.82
C PHE A 105 -5.32 -7.37 -1.80
N LEU A 106 -5.01 -8.65 -1.93
CA LEU A 106 -5.74 -9.56 -2.79
C LEU A 106 -6.93 -10.17 -2.04
N GLY A 107 -8.05 -10.28 -2.75
CA GLY A 107 -9.26 -10.94 -2.27
C GLY A 107 -9.71 -12.07 -3.18
N TYR A 108 -10.51 -12.97 -2.64
CA TYR A 108 -11.20 -14.01 -3.37
C TYR A 108 -12.48 -13.45 -3.99
N ASN A 109 -12.69 -13.72 -5.28
CA ASN A 109 -13.95 -13.42 -5.94
C ASN A 109 -14.84 -14.68 -6.00
N PRO A 110 -16.11 -14.61 -5.56
CA PRO A 110 -17.02 -15.76 -5.63
C PRO A 110 -17.36 -16.11 -7.09
N HIS A 111 -17.54 -17.39 -7.37
CA HIS A 111 -18.03 -17.84 -8.68
C HIS A 111 -19.56 -17.89 -8.71
N PRO A 112 -20.24 -17.42 -9.78
CA PRO A 112 -19.68 -16.80 -10.98
C PRO A 112 -19.36 -15.31 -10.78
N SER A 113 -18.14 -14.90 -11.16
CA SER A 113 -17.71 -13.50 -11.26
C SER A 113 -17.00 -13.28 -12.58
N VAL A 114 -17.08 -12.06 -13.11
CA VAL A 114 -16.30 -11.62 -14.28
C VAL A 114 -14.83 -11.32 -13.91
N ARG A 115 -14.55 -11.11 -12.62
CA ARG A 115 -13.19 -10.93 -12.11
C ARG A 115 -12.46 -12.27 -12.00
N MET A 116 -11.12 -12.21 -11.98
CA MET A 116 -10.30 -13.38 -11.70
C MET A 116 -10.64 -13.96 -10.32
N PRO A 117 -10.48 -15.28 -10.08
CA PRO A 117 -10.77 -15.90 -8.78
C PRO A 117 -10.04 -15.24 -7.60
N VAL A 118 -8.89 -14.63 -7.86
CA VAL A 118 -8.15 -13.75 -6.96
C VAL A 118 -7.82 -12.48 -7.72
N ASP A 119 -8.09 -11.32 -7.13
CA ASP A 119 -7.83 -10.01 -7.71
C ASP A 119 -7.59 -8.95 -6.63
N ASP A 120 -7.25 -7.73 -7.02
CA ASP A 120 -7.20 -6.57 -6.14
C ASP A 120 -8.55 -6.38 -5.43
N TYR A 121 -8.49 -6.12 -4.11
CA TYR A 121 -9.66 -6.03 -3.25
C TYR A 121 -9.66 -4.76 -2.40
N LEU A 122 -8.57 -4.54 -1.65
CA LEU A 122 -8.43 -3.42 -0.72
C LEU A 122 -7.14 -2.66 -1.00
N GLY A 123 -7.26 -1.36 -1.20
CA GLY A 123 -6.15 -0.42 -1.24
C GLY A 123 -5.99 0.28 0.10
N LEU A 124 -4.81 0.24 0.71
CA LEU A 124 -4.47 1.05 1.89
C LEU A 124 -3.32 1.99 1.54
N GLU A 125 -3.58 3.29 1.58
CA GLU A 125 -2.60 4.35 1.37
C GLU A 125 -2.10 4.87 2.71
N VAL A 126 -0.80 4.71 2.96
CA VAL A 126 -0.15 5.19 4.19
C VAL A 126 0.55 6.50 3.90
N LEU A 127 0.18 7.56 4.62
CA LEU A 127 0.82 8.87 4.51
C LEU A 127 2.02 8.99 5.46
N ILE A 128 3.12 9.47 4.91
CA ILE A 128 4.39 9.65 5.60
C ILE A 128 4.90 11.08 5.43
N ILE A 129 5.64 11.56 6.41
CA ILE A 129 6.32 12.85 6.35
C ILE A 129 7.78 12.67 6.72
N TYR A 130 8.66 13.40 6.04
CA TYR A 130 10.08 13.42 6.38
C TYR A 130 10.34 14.40 7.52
N ASP A 131 10.98 13.91 8.57
CA ASP A 131 11.50 14.70 9.67
C ASP A 131 12.96 15.10 9.37
N PRO A 132 13.24 16.37 9.05
CA PRO A 132 14.59 16.82 8.72
C PRO A 132 15.49 16.93 9.96
N GLU A 133 14.96 16.99 11.18
CA GLU A 133 15.77 17.09 12.40
C GLU A 133 16.41 15.73 12.73
N HIS A 134 15.66 14.65 12.53
CA HIS A 134 16.10 13.29 12.79
C HIS A 134 16.61 12.55 11.53
N GLU A 135 16.43 13.16 10.36
CA GLU A 135 16.68 12.55 9.04
C GLU A 135 15.95 11.21 8.87
N THR A 136 14.67 11.16 9.21
CA THR A 136 13.86 9.92 9.17
C THR A 136 12.48 10.20 8.62
N PHE A 137 11.84 9.20 8.01
CA PHE A 137 10.39 9.27 7.77
C PHE A 137 9.61 8.85 9.01
N ILE A 138 8.45 9.48 9.21
CA ILE A 138 7.48 9.11 10.25
C ILE A 138 6.09 8.99 9.63
N PHE A 139 5.21 8.24 10.31
CA PHE A 139 3.79 8.19 9.96
C PHE A 139 3.14 9.55 10.24
N GLU A 140 2.45 10.13 9.24
CA GLU A 140 1.79 11.43 9.38
C GLU A 140 0.49 11.36 10.20
N GLY A 141 -0.01 10.14 10.46
CA GLY A 141 -1.28 9.91 11.15
C GLY A 141 -2.46 9.63 10.21
N GLY A 142 -2.26 9.69 8.89
CA GLY A 142 -3.29 9.44 7.89
C GLY A 142 -3.11 8.10 7.18
N LEU A 143 -4.17 7.27 7.19
CA LEU A 143 -4.28 6.06 6.38
C LEU A 143 -5.64 6.05 5.69
N ASN A 144 -5.64 6.00 4.36
CA ASN A 144 -6.86 5.95 3.56
C ASN A 144 -7.12 4.53 3.08
N SER A 145 -8.37 4.06 3.21
CA SER A 145 -8.81 2.77 2.69
C SER A 145 -9.70 2.94 1.45
N SER A 146 -9.57 2.06 0.48
CA SER A 146 -10.38 2.07 -0.75
C SER A 146 -10.67 0.65 -1.25
N SER A 147 -11.83 0.46 -1.87
CA SER A 147 -12.08 -0.71 -2.72
C SER A 147 -11.48 -0.47 -4.09
N ILE A 148 -10.76 -1.46 -4.62
CA ILE A 148 -9.98 -1.37 -5.88
C ILE A 148 -10.36 -2.44 -6.91
#